data_AF-A0A2S7WN99-F1
#
_entry.id   AF-A0A2S7WN99-F1
#
_cell.length_a   1.000
_cell.length_b   1.000
_cell.length_c   1.000
_cell.angle_alpha   90.00
_cell.angle_beta   90.00
_cell.angle_gamma   90.00
#
_symmetry.space_group_name_H-M   'P 1'
#
loop_
_entity.id
_entity.type
_entity.pdbx_description
1 polymer ?
#
loop_
_entity_poly.entity_id
_entity_poly.type
_entity_poly.pdbx_seq_one_letter_code
_entity_poly.pdbx_strand_id
1 'polypeptide(L)'
;MKSNIILILLIVFSINVTAQCDATILSSQSTVAVDNSGADTPVTLLFNNEYDVLSTFNISDSYTIRAGTGSGFLTVRNVTDNSVIASGNISVNFTATTTQVEVHYFASNACDGTFAVSNITVQNNTAASTNVWDGSSNSNWNDSDNWSVGTVPNSTTNVTIPNVTNKPIISASTNIEVNNLTIENSSSLILSSNSSLTVNGTFANSSTPSSFLMNSSSSF
;
A
#
# COMPACT_ATOMS: atom_id res chain seq x y z
N MET A 1 -22.77 24.63 -64.16
CA MET A 1 -21.78 24.17 -63.17
C MET A 1 -22.50 23.92 -61.85
N LYS A 2 -22.61 22.67 -61.40
CA LYS A 2 -23.22 22.33 -60.11
C LYS A 2 -22.16 22.56 -59.01
N SER A 3 -22.44 23.49 -58.10
CA SER A 3 -21.60 23.75 -56.93
C SER A 3 -22.03 22.81 -55.81
N ASN A 4 -21.16 21.89 -55.41
CA ASN A 4 -21.38 21.03 -54.26
C ASN A 4 -20.74 21.69 -53.03
N ILE A 5 -21.58 22.17 -52.11
CA ILE A 5 -21.13 22.68 -50.81
C ILE A 5 -21.00 21.48 -49.87
N ILE A 6 -19.77 21.17 -49.48
CA ILE A 6 -19.48 20.17 -48.43
C ILE A 6 -19.57 20.89 -47.08
N LEU A 7 -20.58 20.53 -46.29
CA LEU A 7 -20.74 20.98 -44.91
C LEU A 7 -19.93 20.03 -44.00
N ILE A 8 -18.79 20.48 -43.49
CA ILE A 8 -17.98 19.74 -42.52
C ILE A 8 -18.57 19.99 -41.13
N LEU A 9 -19.24 18.99 -40.56
CA LEU A 9 -19.73 19.02 -39.19
C LEU A 9 -18.56 18.75 -38.23
N LEU A 10 -18.06 19.80 -37.57
CA LEU A 10 -17.01 19.68 -36.56
C LEU A 10 -17.65 19.22 -35.23
N ILE A 11 -17.54 17.94 -34.90
CA ILE A 11 -17.99 17.42 -33.60
C ILE A 11 -16.90 17.72 -32.57
N VAL A 12 -17.11 18.74 -31.75
CA VAL A 12 -16.23 19.05 -30.61
C VAL A 12 -16.61 18.08 -29.48
N PHE A 13 -15.82 17.02 -29.30
CA PHE A 13 -15.88 16.23 -28.08
C PHE A 13 -15.23 17.05 -26.95
N SER A 14 -16.03 17.48 -25.97
CA SER A 14 -15.50 17.94 -24.68
C SER A 14 -14.92 16.74 -23.96
N ILE A 15 -13.67 16.40 -24.25
CA ILE A 15 -12.87 15.56 -23.35
C ILE A 15 -12.57 16.44 -22.13
N ASN A 16 -13.11 16.07 -20.97
CA ASN A 16 -12.62 16.61 -19.70
C ASN A 16 -11.18 16.11 -19.54
N VAL A 17 -10.23 16.85 -20.10
CA VAL A 17 -8.81 16.64 -19.79
C VAL A 17 -8.62 17.21 -18.40
N THR A 18 -8.74 16.37 -17.36
CA THR A 18 -8.10 16.69 -16.09
C THR A 18 -6.63 16.92 -16.40
N ALA A 19 -6.20 18.18 -16.36
CA ALA A 19 -4.84 18.55 -16.74
C ALA A 19 -3.86 17.86 -15.80
N GLN A 20 -3.07 16.92 -16.32
CA GLN A 20 -1.92 16.39 -15.62
C GLN A 20 -0.86 17.49 -15.57
N CYS A 21 -0.41 17.86 -14.37
CA CYS A 21 0.71 18.79 -14.25
C CYS A 21 2.01 18.01 -14.49
N ASP A 22 2.72 18.31 -15.57
CA ASP A 22 4.07 17.79 -15.81
C ASP A 22 5.08 18.54 -14.96
N ALA A 23 5.92 17.80 -14.24
CA ALA A 23 7.06 18.33 -13.51
C ALA A 23 8.34 17.68 -14.06
N THR A 24 9.40 18.46 -14.13
CA THR A 24 10.73 17.96 -14.50
C THR A 24 11.25 17.06 -13.38
N ILE A 25 11.71 15.86 -13.73
CA ILE A 25 12.33 14.93 -12.78
C ILE A 25 13.58 15.61 -12.21
N LEU A 26 13.50 16.04 -10.96
CA LEU A 26 14.62 16.45 -10.12
C LEU A 26 14.52 15.54 -8.89
N SER A 27 15.60 14.85 -8.52
CA SER A 27 15.56 13.78 -7.53
C SER A 27 16.11 14.21 -6.16
N SER A 28 15.26 14.28 -5.13
CA SER A 28 15.66 14.11 -3.75
C SER A 28 14.88 12.92 -3.20
N GLN A 29 15.59 11.81 -3.03
CA GLN A 29 14.98 10.57 -2.54
C GLN A 29 14.77 10.67 -1.04
N SER A 30 13.61 11.15 -0.62
CA SER A 30 13.01 10.75 0.64
C SER A 30 12.01 9.63 0.34
N THR A 31 12.39 8.38 0.62
CA THR A 31 11.47 7.25 0.49
C THR A 31 10.64 7.14 1.77
N VAL A 32 9.32 7.23 1.65
CA VAL A 32 8.41 6.99 2.78
C VAL A 32 7.65 5.70 2.54
N ALA A 33 7.68 4.80 3.51
CA ALA A 33 6.87 3.58 3.50
C ALA A 33 5.44 3.93 3.87
N VAL A 34 4.49 3.50 3.05
CA VAL A 34 3.05 3.57 3.35
C VAL A 34 2.66 2.27 4.06
N ASP A 35 2.00 2.40 5.21
CA ASP A 35 1.50 1.22 5.92
C ASP A 35 0.22 0.68 5.26
N ASN A 36 -0.03 -0.62 5.47
CA ASN A 36 -1.21 -1.31 4.92
C ASN A 36 -2.24 -1.66 6.01
N SER A 37 -2.17 -0.98 7.16
CA SER A 37 -3.03 -1.23 8.31
C SER A 37 -4.47 -0.74 8.10
N GLY A 38 -4.69 0.09 7.08
CA GLY A 38 -5.95 0.81 6.85
C GLY A 38 -6.07 2.12 7.64
N ALA A 39 -5.10 2.41 8.50
CA ALA A 39 -4.98 3.70 9.16
C ALA A 39 -4.37 4.76 8.22
N ASP A 40 -4.49 6.03 8.61
CA ASP A 40 -3.78 7.11 7.94
C ASP A 40 -2.29 7.04 8.33
N THR A 41 -1.41 6.76 7.38
CA THR A 41 0.03 6.93 7.57
C THR A 41 0.36 8.42 7.39
N PRO A 42 0.81 9.14 8.45
CA PRO A 42 1.21 10.54 8.32
C PRO A 42 2.55 10.63 7.59
N VAL A 43 2.59 11.42 6.53
CA VAL A 43 3.77 11.62 5.69
C VAL A 43 4.03 13.13 5.60
N THR A 44 5.07 13.60 6.30
CA THR A 44 5.53 14.99 6.19
C THR A 44 6.40 15.13 4.96
N LEU A 45 5.84 15.70 3.89
CA LEU A 45 6.55 15.92 2.64
C LEU A 45 6.96 17.39 2.52
N LEU A 46 8.23 17.61 2.17
CA LEU A 46 8.86 18.93 2.09
C LEU A 46 9.15 19.24 0.61
N PHE A 47 8.12 19.66 -0.14
CA PHE A 47 8.29 19.94 -1.57
C PHE A 47 8.85 21.36 -1.82
N ASN A 48 10.07 21.45 -2.33
CA ASN A 48 10.74 22.69 -2.78
C ASN A 48 10.98 22.70 -4.30
N ASN A 49 9.96 22.33 -5.09
CA ASN A 49 9.98 22.07 -6.55
C ASN A 49 10.39 20.64 -6.96
N GLU A 50 10.28 19.69 -6.05
CA GLU A 50 10.67 18.29 -6.26
C GLU A 50 9.49 17.33 -6.02
N TYR A 51 9.63 16.07 -6.43
CA TYR A 51 8.71 15.01 -6.06
C TYR A 51 9.23 14.22 -4.87
N ASP A 52 8.32 13.57 -4.16
CA ASP A 52 8.67 12.58 -3.15
C ASP A 52 8.29 11.19 -3.65
N VAL A 53 9.09 10.20 -3.28
CA VAL A 53 8.82 8.80 -3.61
C VAL A 53 8.14 8.14 -2.42
N LEU A 54 6.90 7.74 -2.64
CA LEU A 54 6.21 6.85 -1.72
C LEU A 54 6.52 5.40 -2.13
N SER A 55 6.65 4.52 -1.16
CA SER A 55 7.06 3.12 -1.36
C SER A 55 6.18 2.16 -0.54
N THR A 56 6.43 0.87 -0.70
CA THR A 56 5.75 -0.24 0.01
C THR A 56 4.25 -0.37 -0.29
N PHE A 57 3.79 0.13 -1.44
CA PHE A 57 2.42 -0.11 -1.89
C PHE A 57 2.20 -1.58 -2.27
N ASN A 58 1.05 -2.11 -1.90
CA ASN A 58 0.55 -3.36 -2.46
C ASN A 58 -0.07 -3.08 -3.82
N ILE A 59 0.38 -3.81 -4.84
CA ILE A 59 -0.20 -3.70 -6.18
C ILE A 59 -1.67 -4.15 -6.13
N SER A 60 -2.54 -3.41 -6.79
CA SER A 60 -4.01 -3.56 -6.83
C SER A 60 -4.77 -3.02 -5.62
N ASP A 61 -4.09 -2.56 -4.57
CA ASP A 61 -4.77 -1.88 -3.46
C ASP A 61 -5.16 -0.45 -3.83
N SER A 62 -6.25 0.04 -3.25
CA SER A 62 -6.77 1.40 -3.47
C SER A 62 -6.30 2.33 -2.35
N TYR A 63 -5.59 3.40 -2.68
CA TYR A 63 -5.05 4.36 -1.73
C TYR A 63 -5.70 5.73 -1.87
N THR A 64 -5.86 6.44 -0.75
CA THR A 64 -6.27 7.85 -0.69
C THR A 64 -5.10 8.67 -0.20
N ILE A 65 -4.69 9.67 -0.96
CA ILE A 65 -3.77 10.72 -0.50
C ILE A 65 -4.59 11.96 -0.10
N ARG A 66 -4.40 12.45 1.11
CA ARG A 66 -5.02 13.66 1.66
C ARG A 66 -3.94 14.68 2.02
N ALA A 67 -4.25 15.97 2.00
CA ALA A 67 -3.36 17.02 2.49
C ALA A 67 -4.01 17.76 3.67
N GLY A 68 -3.21 18.15 4.65
CA GLY A 68 -3.68 18.80 5.87
C GLY A 68 -4.36 20.16 5.64
N THR A 69 -4.10 20.82 4.51
CA THR A 69 -4.63 22.15 4.18
C THR A 69 -5.92 22.13 3.35
N GLY A 70 -6.39 20.97 2.88
CA GLY A 70 -7.66 20.82 2.14
C GLY A 70 -7.74 21.48 0.75
N SER A 71 -6.71 22.20 0.31
CA SER A 71 -6.65 22.88 -1.00
C SER A 71 -5.32 22.59 -1.69
N GLY A 72 -5.36 22.13 -2.95
CA GLY A 72 -4.18 21.86 -3.77
C GLY A 72 -4.47 20.83 -4.84
N PHE A 73 -3.54 20.64 -5.77
CA PHE A 73 -3.64 19.65 -6.84
C PHE A 73 -2.49 18.67 -6.73
N LEU A 74 -2.78 17.38 -6.85
CA LEU A 74 -1.81 16.31 -6.68
C LEU A 74 -1.75 15.46 -7.96
N THR A 75 -0.54 15.07 -8.34
CA THR A 75 -0.30 14.07 -9.40
C THR A 75 0.51 12.92 -8.82
N VAL A 76 0.01 11.70 -9.00
CA VAL A 76 0.68 10.43 -8.67
C VAL A 76 1.19 9.82 -9.96
N ARG A 77 2.48 9.47 -10.00
CA ARG A 77 3.14 8.95 -11.20
C ARG A 77 3.93 7.69 -10.92
N ASN A 78 4.14 6.88 -11.95
CA ASN A 78 5.01 5.72 -11.88
C ASN A 78 6.48 6.17 -11.93
N VAL A 79 7.26 5.76 -10.92
CA VAL A 79 8.70 6.08 -10.78
C VAL A 79 9.57 5.64 -11.96
N THR A 80 9.12 4.67 -12.76
CA THR A 80 9.95 4.06 -13.82
C THR A 80 9.80 4.78 -15.15
N ASP A 81 8.59 5.17 -15.51
CA ASP A 81 8.25 5.71 -16.83
C ASP A 81 7.55 7.08 -16.78
N ASN A 82 7.38 7.65 -15.58
CA ASN A 82 6.74 8.93 -15.32
C ASN A 82 5.28 9.01 -15.82
N SER A 83 4.65 7.86 -16.10
CA SER A 83 3.24 7.79 -16.49
C SER A 83 2.34 8.19 -15.33
N VAL A 84 1.25 8.91 -15.62
CA VAL A 84 0.30 9.36 -14.60
C VAL A 84 -0.60 8.20 -14.18
N ILE A 85 -0.57 7.88 -12.90
CA ILE A 85 -1.44 6.89 -12.26
C ILE A 85 -2.75 7.56 -11.84
N ALA A 86 -2.66 8.74 -11.23
CA ALA A 86 -3.82 9.54 -10.84
C ALA A 86 -3.47 11.02 -10.74
N SER A 87 -4.46 11.89 -10.94
CA SER A 87 -4.31 13.33 -10.73
C SER A 87 -5.63 13.96 -10.35
N GLY A 88 -5.60 15.00 -9.53
CA GLY A 88 -6.81 15.71 -9.14
C GLY A 88 -6.59 16.74 -8.04
N ASN A 89 -7.65 17.51 -7.77
CA ASN A 89 -7.69 18.28 -6.54
C ASN A 89 -7.66 17.30 -5.35
N ILE A 90 -6.96 17.68 -4.28
CA ILE A 90 -6.89 16.87 -3.07
C ILE A 90 -8.30 16.66 -2.48
N SER A 91 -8.71 15.49 -2.01
CA SER A 91 -7.98 14.20 -1.90
C SER A 91 -7.93 13.42 -3.21
N VAL A 92 -6.81 12.74 -3.47
CA VAL A 92 -6.63 11.92 -4.68
C VAL A 92 -6.70 10.45 -4.33
N ASN A 93 -7.53 9.70 -5.06
CA ASN A 93 -7.63 8.25 -4.94
C ASN A 93 -6.92 7.60 -6.12
N PHE A 94 -6.23 6.49 -5.88
CA PHE A 94 -5.61 5.72 -6.95
C PHE A 94 -5.50 4.24 -6.57
N THR A 95 -5.46 3.37 -7.56
CA THR A 95 -5.08 1.97 -7.38
C THR A 95 -3.61 1.83 -7.69
N ALA A 96 -2.83 1.27 -6.76
CA ALA A 96 -1.40 1.10 -6.97
C ALA A 96 -1.12 0.07 -8.06
N THR A 97 -0.39 0.47 -9.11
CA THR A 97 0.08 -0.42 -10.18
C THR A 97 1.54 -0.85 -9.98
N THR A 98 2.22 -0.22 -9.04
CA THR A 98 3.64 -0.40 -8.70
C THR A 98 3.80 -0.33 -7.18
N THR A 99 4.92 -0.82 -6.67
CA THR A 99 5.25 -0.74 -5.23
C THR A 99 5.82 0.61 -4.82
N GLN A 100 6.10 1.49 -5.79
CA GLN A 100 6.63 2.84 -5.59
C GLN A 100 5.97 3.82 -6.56
N VAL A 101 5.66 5.03 -6.09
CA VAL A 101 5.07 6.12 -6.89
C VAL A 101 5.72 7.45 -6.55
N GLU A 102 5.78 8.35 -7.53
CA GLU A 102 6.18 9.74 -7.35
C GLU A 102 4.94 10.59 -7.07
N VAL A 103 5.03 11.47 -6.07
CA VAL A 103 3.96 12.39 -5.72
C VAL A 103 4.41 13.82 -5.93
N HIS A 104 3.65 14.55 -6.73
CA HIS A 104 3.81 15.99 -6.95
C HIS A 104 2.62 16.75 -6.40
N TYR A 105 2.88 17.83 -5.65
CA TYR A 105 1.86 18.68 -5.08
C TYR A 105 2.00 20.14 -5.55
N PHE A 106 0.90 20.66 -6.10
CA PHE A 106 0.80 21.99 -6.68
C PHE A 106 -0.19 22.84 -5.89
N ALA A 107 0.06 24.15 -5.85
CA ALA A 107 -0.85 25.10 -5.20
C ALA A 107 -2.25 25.13 -5.87
N SER A 108 -2.32 24.83 -7.16
CA SER A 108 -3.56 24.76 -7.92
C SER A 108 -3.47 23.79 -9.11
N ASN A 109 -4.61 23.49 -9.73
CA ASN A 109 -4.70 22.70 -10.96
C ASN A 109 -4.28 23.47 -12.23
N ALA A 110 -3.85 24.72 -12.09
CA ALA A 110 -3.35 25.53 -13.20
C ALA A 110 -1.94 25.15 -13.63
N CYS A 111 -1.23 24.34 -12.84
CA CYS A 111 0.13 23.86 -13.12
C CYS A 111 1.10 25.01 -13.48
N ASP A 112 0.94 26.18 -12.85
CA ASP A 112 1.70 27.40 -13.13
C ASP A 112 3.15 27.36 -12.61
N GLY A 113 3.64 26.16 -12.25
CA GLY A 113 4.93 25.95 -11.60
C GLY A 113 4.95 26.37 -10.13
N THR A 114 3.82 26.80 -9.55
CA THR A 114 3.74 27.12 -8.13
C THR A 114 3.56 25.85 -7.31
N PHE A 115 4.65 25.40 -6.70
CA PHE A 115 4.64 24.30 -5.74
C PHE A 115 4.21 24.81 -4.35
N ALA A 116 3.63 23.92 -3.57
CA ALA A 116 3.20 24.20 -2.21
C ALA A 116 3.75 23.17 -1.23
N VAL A 117 3.82 23.54 0.04
CA VAL A 117 4.21 22.63 1.13
C VAL A 117 2.95 22.29 1.92
N SER A 118 2.71 20.99 2.12
CA SER A 118 1.62 20.50 2.96
C SER A 118 2.00 19.16 3.56
N ASN A 119 1.55 18.90 4.79
CA ASN A 119 1.61 17.55 5.34
C ASN A 119 0.57 16.71 4.60
N ILE A 120 0.95 15.54 4.09
CA ILE A 120 0.01 14.62 3.47
C ILE A 120 -0.21 13.40 4.37
N THR A 121 -1.36 12.77 4.22
CA THR A 121 -1.61 11.44 4.77
C THR A 121 -1.95 10.49 3.63
N VAL A 122 -1.50 9.25 3.77
CA VAL A 122 -1.81 8.19 2.81
C VAL A 122 -2.57 7.11 3.56
N GLN A 123 -3.71 6.70 3.01
CA GLN A 123 -4.56 5.68 3.58
C GLN A 123 -4.74 4.55 2.57
N ASN A 124 -4.45 3.31 2.96
CA ASN A 124 -4.91 2.14 2.20
C ASN A 124 -6.40 1.92 2.50
N ASN A 125 -7.25 1.99 1.48
CA ASN A 125 -8.70 1.78 1.60
C ASN A 125 -9.11 0.33 1.30
N THR A 126 -8.19 -0.52 0.83
CA THR A 126 -8.50 -1.93 0.62
C THR A 126 -8.63 -2.61 1.98
N ALA A 127 -9.81 -3.21 2.23
CA ALA A 127 -10.02 -3.99 3.43
C ALA A 127 -9.13 -5.25 3.39
N ALA A 128 -8.21 -5.35 4.34
CA ALA A 128 -7.41 -6.55 4.54
C ALA A 128 -8.31 -7.75 4.87
N SER A 129 -8.14 -8.86 4.15
CA SER A 129 -8.88 -10.09 4.43
C SER A 129 -8.42 -10.69 5.75
N THR A 130 -9.35 -11.16 6.58
CA THR A 130 -9.02 -11.89 7.81
C THR A 130 -8.87 -13.37 7.50
N ASN A 131 -7.78 -13.97 7.97
CA ASN A 131 -7.53 -15.40 7.85
C ASN A 131 -7.11 -15.97 9.21
N VAL A 132 -7.77 -17.04 9.62
CA VAL A 132 -7.57 -17.65 10.94
C VAL A 132 -6.80 -18.94 10.76
N TRP A 133 -5.74 -19.11 11.54
CA TRP A 133 -5.04 -20.38 11.64
C TRP A 133 -5.94 -21.40 12.35
N ASP A 134 -6.43 -22.41 11.64
CA ASP A 134 -7.22 -23.48 12.24
C ASP A 134 -6.37 -24.69 12.63
N GLY A 135 -5.16 -24.83 12.06
CA GLY A 135 -4.23 -25.92 12.31
C GLY A 135 -4.84 -27.31 12.04
N SER A 136 -5.77 -27.42 11.10
CA SER A 136 -6.55 -28.64 10.87
C SER A 136 -5.74 -29.80 10.26
N SER A 137 -4.69 -29.49 9.49
CA SER A 137 -3.84 -30.46 8.81
C SER A 137 -2.57 -30.75 9.60
N ASN A 138 -1.77 -29.72 9.90
CA ASN A 138 -0.47 -29.85 10.57
C ASN A 138 0.03 -28.49 11.10
N SER A 139 1.32 -28.40 11.44
CA SER A 139 1.96 -27.18 11.96
C SER A 139 2.63 -26.29 10.90
N ASN A 140 2.63 -26.66 9.61
CA ASN A 140 3.35 -25.91 8.58
C ASN A 140 2.58 -24.66 8.16
N TRP A 141 3.14 -23.47 8.40
CA TRP A 141 2.54 -22.18 8.02
C TRP A 141 2.08 -22.13 6.55
N ASN A 142 2.87 -22.74 5.66
CA ASN A 142 2.64 -22.69 4.20
C ASN A 142 1.64 -23.75 3.69
N ASP A 143 1.04 -24.54 4.56
CA ASP A 143 -0.04 -25.46 4.17
C ASP A 143 -1.38 -24.71 4.23
N SER A 144 -2.01 -24.53 3.06
CA SER A 144 -3.28 -23.83 2.90
C SER A 144 -4.43 -24.48 3.68
N ASP A 145 -4.33 -25.78 3.96
CA ASP A 145 -5.37 -26.51 4.69
C ASP A 145 -5.40 -26.14 6.19
N ASN A 146 -4.38 -25.43 6.69
CA ASN A 146 -4.37 -24.90 8.07
C ASN A 146 -5.03 -23.52 8.22
N TRP A 147 -5.61 -22.98 7.14
CA TRP A 147 -6.13 -21.62 7.09
C TRP A 147 -7.62 -21.60 6.74
N SER A 148 -8.40 -20.83 7.50
CA SER A 148 -9.87 -20.79 7.37
C SER A 148 -10.38 -20.36 5.98
N VAL A 149 -9.54 -19.65 5.21
CA VAL A 149 -9.88 -19.17 3.85
C VAL A 149 -9.36 -20.14 2.76
N GLY A 150 -8.65 -21.21 3.14
CA GLY A 150 -8.05 -22.17 2.21
C GLY A 150 -6.89 -21.61 1.41
N THR A 151 -6.25 -20.55 1.89
CA THR A 151 -5.10 -19.87 1.27
C THR A 151 -4.10 -19.44 2.33
N VAL A 152 -2.81 -19.41 1.96
CA VAL A 152 -1.75 -18.93 2.85
C VAL A 152 -1.80 -17.38 2.90
N PRO A 153 -1.79 -16.76 4.10
CA PRO A 153 -1.73 -15.31 4.26
C PRO A 153 -0.54 -14.65 3.57
N ASN A 154 -0.73 -13.41 3.14
CA ASN A 154 0.28 -12.53 2.57
C ASN A 154 0.25 -11.15 3.24
N SER A 155 1.02 -10.20 2.70
CA SER A 155 1.19 -8.83 3.21
C SER A 155 -0.12 -8.04 3.40
N THR A 156 -1.22 -8.45 2.78
CA THR A 156 -2.55 -7.81 2.88
C THR A 156 -3.52 -8.57 3.77
N THR A 157 -3.08 -9.67 4.40
CA THR A 157 -3.93 -10.55 5.20
C THR A 157 -3.76 -10.28 6.69
N ASN A 158 -4.87 -10.05 7.39
CA ASN A 158 -4.91 -10.01 8.85
C ASN A 158 -4.95 -11.45 9.38
N VAL A 159 -3.96 -11.82 10.19
CA VAL A 159 -3.82 -13.16 10.73
C VAL A 159 -4.22 -13.21 12.19
N THR A 160 -5.04 -14.21 12.54
CA THR A 160 -5.33 -14.58 13.93
C THR A 160 -4.89 -16.02 14.18
N ILE A 161 -4.11 -16.24 15.23
CA ILE A 161 -3.62 -17.56 15.67
C ILE A 161 -4.30 -17.91 17.00
N PRO A 162 -5.45 -18.62 16.96
CA PRO A 162 -6.17 -19.07 18.14
C PRO A 162 -5.48 -20.25 18.84
N ASN A 163 -5.99 -20.64 20.01
CA ASN A 163 -5.53 -21.83 20.70
C ASN A 163 -6.07 -23.13 20.05
N VAL A 164 -5.39 -23.62 19.02
CA VAL A 164 -5.68 -24.91 18.36
C VAL A 164 -4.61 -25.97 18.64
N THR A 165 -4.87 -27.22 18.27
CA THR A 165 -3.96 -28.36 18.52
C THR A 165 -2.59 -28.18 17.85
N ASN A 166 -2.57 -27.93 16.54
CA ASN A 166 -1.32 -27.73 15.80
C ASN A 166 -0.98 -26.25 15.79
N LYS A 167 0.05 -25.86 16.55
CA LYS A 167 0.56 -24.47 16.52
C LYS A 167 1.37 -24.25 15.24
N PRO A 168 1.29 -23.06 14.63
CA PRO A 168 2.02 -22.77 13.41
C PRO A 168 3.54 -22.70 13.63
N ILE A 169 4.26 -23.18 12.62
CA ILE A 169 5.70 -23.16 12.48
C ILE A 169 6.02 -22.58 11.10
N ILE A 170 6.76 -21.46 11.09
CA ILE A 170 7.43 -20.97 9.88
C ILE A 170 8.72 -21.78 9.73
N SER A 171 8.82 -22.51 8.62
CA SER A 171 9.92 -23.42 8.35
C SER A 171 11.23 -22.68 8.08
N ALA A 172 12.37 -23.38 8.19
CA ALA A 172 13.69 -22.76 8.00
C ALA A 172 13.81 -22.09 6.63
N SER A 173 14.53 -20.98 6.57
CA SER A 173 14.77 -20.20 5.34
C SER A 173 13.49 -19.74 4.61
N THR A 174 12.37 -19.63 5.33
CA THR A 174 11.09 -19.13 4.80
C THR A 174 10.89 -17.68 5.24
N ASN A 175 10.51 -16.82 4.30
CA ASN A 175 10.17 -15.42 4.58
C ASN A 175 8.67 -15.25 4.41
N ILE A 176 8.00 -14.77 5.45
CA ILE A 176 6.55 -14.52 5.47
C ILE A 176 6.30 -13.05 5.72
N GLU A 177 5.27 -12.52 5.08
CA GLU A 177 4.77 -11.17 5.30
C GLU A 177 3.26 -11.23 5.55
N VAL A 178 2.78 -10.50 6.55
CA VAL A 178 1.35 -10.39 6.90
C VAL A 178 0.99 -8.93 7.19
N ASN A 179 -0.30 -8.60 7.15
CA ASN A 179 -0.74 -7.25 7.51
C ASN A 179 -0.71 -7.07 9.04
N ASN A 180 -1.73 -7.59 9.73
CA ASN A 180 -1.78 -7.63 11.19
C ASN A 180 -1.56 -9.07 11.66
N LEU A 181 -0.95 -9.25 12.84
CA LEU A 181 -0.81 -10.55 13.47
C LEU A 181 -1.32 -10.50 14.91
N THR A 182 -2.32 -11.31 15.21
CA THR A 182 -2.80 -11.56 16.58
C THR A 182 -2.50 -13.00 16.99
N ILE A 183 -1.76 -13.17 18.09
CA ILE A 183 -1.57 -14.46 18.76
C ILE A 183 -2.44 -14.46 20.02
N GLU A 184 -3.45 -15.31 20.04
CA GLU A 184 -4.39 -15.38 21.17
C GLU A 184 -3.79 -16.09 22.39
N ASN A 185 -4.53 -16.02 23.51
CA ASN A 185 -4.10 -16.63 24.75
C ASN A 185 -3.86 -18.15 24.60
N SER A 186 -2.81 -18.66 25.25
CA SER A 186 -2.41 -20.07 25.18
C SER A 186 -2.10 -20.59 23.76
N SER A 187 -1.73 -19.70 22.84
CA SER A 187 -1.21 -20.05 21.52
C SER A 187 0.27 -19.66 21.35
N SER A 188 0.87 -20.09 20.25
CA SER A 188 2.27 -19.80 19.92
C SER A 188 2.50 -19.82 18.41
N LEU A 189 3.59 -19.17 17.99
CA LEU A 189 4.13 -19.20 16.64
C LEU A 189 5.63 -19.44 16.76
N ILE A 190 6.16 -20.42 16.02
CA ILE A 190 7.59 -20.74 16.01
C ILE A 190 8.22 -20.27 14.69
N LEU A 191 9.28 -19.49 14.79
CA LEU A 191 10.16 -19.18 13.66
C LEU A 191 11.37 -20.10 13.69
N SER A 192 11.55 -20.93 12.66
CA SER A 192 12.71 -21.81 12.52
C SER A 192 13.99 -21.01 12.19
N SER A 193 15.15 -21.66 12.18
CA SER A 193 16.41 -20.99 11.86
C SER A 193 16.38 -20.34 10.46
N ASN A 194 16.90 -19.12 10.37
CA ASN A 194 16.95 -18.31 9.14
C ASN A 194 15.59 -17.99 8.50
N SER A 195 14.47 -18.18 9.20
CA SER A 195 13.18 -17.67 8.74
C SER A 195 12.98 -16.21 9.14
N SER A 196 12.16 -15.49 8.39
CA SER A 196 11.70 -14.15 8.75
C SER A 196 10.18 -14.04 8.74
N LEU A 197 9.66 -13.18 9.60
CA LEU A 197 8.27 -12.74 9.60
C LEU A 197 8.24 -11.22 9.63
N THR A 198 7.58 -10.61 8.65
CA THR A 198 7.31 -9.17 8.63
C THR A 198 5.82 -8.94 8.89
N VAL A 199 5.52 -8.10 9.89
CA VAL A 199 4.16 -7.64 10.20
C VAL A 199 4.08 -6.16 9.82
N ASN A 200 3.32 -5.84 8.77
CA ASN A 200 3.24 -4.48 8.22
C ASN A 200 2.43 -3.51 9.08
N GLY A 201 1.46 -4.05 9.83
CA GLY A 201 0.58 -3.31 10.71
C GLY A 201 0.86 -3.62 12.18
N THR A 202 -0.19 -4.01 12.89
CA THR A 202 -0.17 -4.25 14.33
C THR A 202 0.18 -5.71 14.64
N PHE A 203 1.11 -5.88 15.58
CA PHE A 203 1.36 -7.16 16.25
C PHE A 203 0.77 -7.15 17.66
N ALA A 204 -0.17 -8.06 17.93
CA ALA A 204 -0.79 -8.24 19.24
C ALA A 204 -0.53 -9.65 19.76
N ASN A 205 0.16 -9.78 20.89
CA ASN A 205 0.41 -11.07 21.53
C ASN A 205 -0.24 -11.10 22.92
N SER A 206 -1.33 -11.87 23.02
CA SER A 206 -2.06 -12.08 24.28
C SER A 206 -1.75 -13.44 24.91
N SER A 207 -0.72 -14.16 24.45
CA SER A 207 -0.34 -15.46 25.03
C SER A 207 0.19 -15.31 26.46
N THR A 208 -0.30 -16.18 27.34
CA THR A 208 0.20 -16.35 28.72
C THR A 208 0.56 -17.82 28.98
N PRO A 209 1.82 -18.13 29.38
CA PRO A 209 2.98 -17.23 29.38
C PRO A 209 3.28 -16.74 27.95
N SER A 210 3.81 -15.52 27.81
CA SER A 210 4.11 -14.94 26.50
C SER A 210 5.22 -15.72 25.82
N SER A 211 4.85 -16.65 24.94
CA SER A 211 5.80 -17.49 24.21
C SER A 211 5.80 -17.11 22.73
N PHE A 212 6.50 -16.03 22.41
CA PHE A 212 7.03 -15.83 21.07
C PHE A 212 8.45 -16.40 21.06
N LEU A 213 8.67 -17.51 20.34
CA LEU A 213 9.94 -18.23 20.32
C LEU A 213 10.63 -18.02 18.97
N MET A 214 11.74 -17.28 19.00
CA MET A 214 12.65 -17.08 17.87
C MET A 214 13.84 -18.03 18.01
N ASN A 215 14.09 -18.88 17.01
CA ASN A 215 15.32 -19.66 16.96
C ASN A 215 16.52 -18.80 16.56
N SER A 216 17.74 -19.27 16.84
CA SER A 216 18.97 -18.56 16.46
C SER A 216 18.96 -18.20 14.97
N SER A 217 19.28 -16.95 14.66
CA SER A 217 19.32 -16.37 13.30
C SER A 217 17.97 -16.18 12.60
N SER A 218 16.85 -16.35 13.30
CA SER A 218 15.55 -15.83 12.83
C SER A 218 15.44 -14.32 13.08
N SER A 219 14.63 -13.62 12.28
CA SER A 219 14.37 -12.18 12.44
C SER A 219 12.86 -11.90 12.45
N PHE A 220 12.47 -10.91 13.24
CA PHE A 220 11.13 -10.31 13.31
C PHE A 220 11.27 -8.82 13.02
#